data_AF-A0A1N7RL15-F1
#
_entry.id   AF-A0A1N7RL15-F1
#
_cell.length_a   1.000
_cell.length_b   1.000
_cell.length_c   1.000
_cell.angle_alpha   90.00
_cell.angle_beta   90.00
_cell.angle_gamma   90.00
#
_symmetry.space_group_name_H-M   'P 1'
#
loop_
_entity.id
_entity.type
_entity.pdbx_description
1 polymer ?
#
loop_
_entity_poly.entity_id
_entity_poly.type
_entity_poly.pdbx_seq_one_letter_code
_entity_poly.pdbx_strand_id
1 'polypeptide(L)'
;MSEFAAEGPGFFGKVRTHGDFVTRRLPAAFVTPWDACLQQGMLFAQRWFGAQWLPVYLNAPVWCFALGAGICGESAWAGVVMPGVDRVGRYFPFTIAAPVACGDAAEWLSGAQSWYDEATRRALSTLADDFVLERFDAELDAWGALTVASTATDAPAWRLCPMEQAQADDMQPVATQGGFSALLAVGIETGSSAWWTQGSSAVPASLLCGRGLPDGERFVGLLDEARSGWQSVVRLRE
;
A
#
# COMPACT_ATOMS: atom_id res chain seq x y z
N MET A 1 -28.15 -6.20 -10.28
CA MET A 1 -26.83 -5.94 -10.88
C MET A 1 -26.67 -4.44 -10.97
N SER A 2 -26.08 -3.81 -9.95
CA SER A 2 -25.67 -2.41 -10.08
C SER A 2 -24.37 -2.39 -10.85
N GLU A 3 -24.42 -1.90 -12.08
CA GLU A 3 -23.25 -1.32 -12.74
C GLU A 3 -22.74 -0.20 -11.82
N PHE A 4 -21.66 -0.46 -11.10
CA PHE A 4 -20.86 0.62 -10.54
C PHE A 4 -20.24 1.33 -11.73
N ALA A 5 -20.69 2.56 -12.00
CA ALA A 5 -19.98 3.47 -12.88
C ALA A 5 -18.50 3.49 -12.44
N ALA A 6 -17.59 3.54 -13.41
CA ALA A 6 -16.15 3.51 -13.19
C ALA A 6 -15.69 4.78 -12.44
N GLU A 7 -15.84 4.78 -11.11
CA GLU A 7 -15.37 5.83 -10.22
C GLU A 7 -13.84 5.75 -10.09
N GLY A 8 -13.18 6.92 -10.01
CA GLY A 8 -11.75 6.99 -9.73
C GLY A 8 -11.40 6.45 -8.34
N PRO A 9 -10.10 6.38 -7.97
CA PRO A 9 -9.69 5.89 -6.66
C PRO A 9 -10.38 6.65 -5.52
N GLY A 10 -10.58 5.93 -4.42
CA GLY A 10 -11.09 6.48 -3.18
C GLY A 10 -9.98 6.72 -2.16
N PHE A 11 -10.33 7.36 -1.05
CA PHE A 11 -9.41 7.57 0.06
C PHE A 11 -10.09 7.45 1.41
N PHE A 12 -9.30 7.12 2.44
CA PHE A 12 -9.70 7.00 3.83
C PHE A 12 -8.56 7.42 4.76
N GLY A 13 -8.87 8.11 5.85
CA GLY A 13 -7.90 8.37 6.93
C GLY A 13 -7.94 9.80 7.45
N LYS A 14 -6.79 10.33 7.87
CA LYS A 14 -6.67 11.70 8.40
C LYS A 14 -5.73 12.57 7.58
N VAL A 15 -6.16 13.83 7.39
CA VAL A 15 -5.43 14.89 6.69
C VAL A 15 -5.41 16.16 7.54
N ARG A 16 -4.35 16.96 7.40
CA ARG A 16 -4.07 18.13 8.26
C ARG A 16 -5.16 19.21 8.26
N THR A 17 -5.97 19.26 7.22
CA THR A 17 -7.02 20.28 7.06
C THR A 17 -8.33 19.95 7.76
N HIS A 18 -8.55 18.68 8.12
CA HIS A 18 -9.84 18.21 8.63
C HIS A 18 -9.72 17.72 10.07
N GLY A 19 -10.75 17.96 10.87
CA GLY A 19 -10.80 17.51 12.26
C GLY A 19 -11.03 16.01 12.35
N ASP A 20 -11.93 15.45 11.56
CA ASP A 20 -12.34 14.05 11.62
C ASP A 20 -11.79 13.22 10.45
N PHE A 21 -12.14 11.93 10.43
CA PHE A 21 -11.83 11.05 9.31
C PHE A 21 -12.45 11.55 8.02
N VAL A 22 -11.70 11.44 6.93
CA VAL A 22 -12.17 11.72 5.59
C VAL A 22 -12.31 10.41 4.82
N THR A 23 -13.45 10.24 4.12
CA THR A 23 -13.73 9.05 3.30
C THR A 23 -14.41 9.46 2.01
N ARG A 24 -13.94 8.98 0.86
CA ARG A 24 -14.55 9.15 -0.46
C ARG A 24 -14.35 7.90 -1.31
N ARG A 25 -15.37 7.53 -2.11
CA ARG A 25 -15.33 6.44 -3.12
C ARG A 25 -14.76 5.09 -2.62
N LEU A 26 -14.85 4.82 -1.32
CA LEU A 26 -14.50 3.52 -0.74
C LEU A 26 -15.73 2.90 -0.10
N PRO A 27 -16.14 1.68 -0.52
CA PRO A 27 -17.30 1.01 0.05
C PRO A 27 -17.01 0.55 1.48
N ALA A 28 -18.06 0.37 2.28
CA ALA A 28 -17.94 -0.11 3.66
C ALA A 28 -17.24 -1.49 3.77
N ALA A 29 -17.38 -2.33 2.72
CA ALA A 29 -16.69 -3.62 2.63
C ALA A 29 -15.16 -3.50 2.60
N PHE A 30 -14.63 -2.38 2.11
CA PHE A 30 -13.21 -2.05 2.20
C PHE A 30 -12.89 -1.34 3.52
N VAL A 31 -13.61 -0.25 3.81
CA VAL A 31 -13.27 0.65 4.94
C VAL A 31 -13.31 -0.09 6.28
N THR A 32 -14.30 -0.96 6.51
CA THR A 32 -14.50 -1.60 7.82
C THR A 32 -13.32 -2.49 8.26
N PRO A 33 -12.89 -3.51 7.48
CA PRO A 33 -11.72 -4.32 7.86
C PRO A 33 -10.42 -3.52 7.82
N TRP A 34 -10.30 -2.56 6.89
CA TRP A 34 -9.12 -1.71 6.77
C TRP A 34 -8.92 -0.82 8.00
N ASP A 35 -9.95 -0.09 8.41
CA ASP A 35 -9.95 0.76 9.60
C ASP A 35 -9.67 -0.05 10.87
N ALA A 36 -10.29 -1.21 11.03
CA ALA A 36 -10.04 -2.10 12.17
C ALA A 36 -8.56 -2.52 12.24
N CYS A 37 -7.96 -2.92 11.12
CA CYS A 37 -6.54 -3.26 11.04
C CYS A 37 -5.65 -2.07 11.42
N LEU A 38 -5.89 -0.88 10.84
CA LEU A 38 -5.10 0.31 11.13
C LEU A 38 -5.23 0.74 12.60
N GLN A 39 -6.43 0.73 13.18
CA GLN A 39 -6.64 1.05 14.59
C GLN A 39 -5.89 0.07 15.51
N GLN A 40 -6.01 -1.24 15.26
CA GLN A 40 -5.32 -2.26 16.04
C GLN A 40 -3.80 -2.15 15.91
N GLY A 41 -3.30 -1.96 14.68
CA GLY A 41 -1.89 -1.77 14.39
C GLY A 41 -1.32 -0.53 15.09
N MET A 42 -2.03 0.61 15.04
CA MET A 42 -1.64 1.83 15.71
C MET A 42 -1.58 1.66 17.23
N LEU A 43 -2.59 1.03 17.83
CA LEU A 43 -2.60 0.73 19.27
C LEU A 43 -1.45 -0.21 19.67
N PHE A 44 -1.16 -1.21 18.85
CA PHE A 44 -0.06 -2.15 19.08
C PHE A 44 1.29 -1.43 18.97
N ALA A 45 1.50 -0.64 17.91
CA ALA A 45 2.72 0.14 17.69
C ALA A 45 2.98 1.14 18.83
N GLN A 46 1.94 1.83 19.30
CA GLN A 46 2.05 2.75 20.45
C GLN A 46 2.57 2.04 21.71
N ARG A 47 2.06 0.84 22.00
CA ARG A 47 2.51 0.03 23.15
C ARG A 47 3.92 -0.52 22.92
N TRP A 48 4.21 -0.97 21.70
CA TRP A 48 5.47 -1.60 21.33
C TRP A 48 6.67 -0.64 21.34
N PHE A 49 6.50 0.56 20.80
CA PHE A 49 7.56 1.57 20.73
C PHE A 49 7.57 2.52 21.93
N GLY A 50 6.48 2.59 22.70
CA GLY A 50 6.37 3.47 23.85
C GLY A 50 6.70 4.93 23.49
N ALA A 51 7.67 5.51 24.19
CA ALA A 51 8.10 6.89 23.94
C ALA A 51 8.67 7.14 22.53
N GLN A 52 9.13 6.10 21.82
CA GLN A 52 9.67 6.21 20.46
C GLN A 52 8.59 6.11 19.37
N TRP A 53 7.33 5.85 19.74
CA TRP A 53 6.27 5.63 18.77
C TRP A 53 6.10 6.80 17.79
N LEU A 54 6.08 8.03 18.30
CA LEU A 54 5.78 9.18 17.44
C LEU A 54 6.91 9.46 16.43
N PRO A 55 8.20 9.52 16.82
CA PRO A 55 9.29 9.62 15.84
C PRO A 55 9.28 8.49 14.80
N VAL A 56 9.01 7.26 15.21
CA VAL A 56 8.94 6.10 14.30
C VAL A 56 7.78 6.24 13.32
N TYR A 57 6.60 6.62 13.80
CA TYR A 57 5.42 6.83 12.96
C TYR A 57 5.62 7.96 11.94
N LEU A 58 6.18 9.10 12.36
CA LEU A 58 6.37 10.26 11.48
C LEU A 58 7.43 10.04 10.38
N ASN A 59 8.37 9.12 10.60
CA ASN A 59 9.42 8.79 9.64
C ASN A 59 9.15 7.50 8.86
N ALA A 60 8.01 6.83 9.09
CA ALA A 60 7.64 5.65 8.33
C ALA A 60 7.39 6.01 6.86
N PRO A 61 7.77 5.13 5.91
CA PRO A 61 7.68 5.44 4.50
C PRO A 61 6.24 5.38 3.98
N VAL A 62 6.04 5.83 2.75
CA VAL A 62 4.84 5.45 1.99
C VAL A 62 4.95 3.97 1.63
N TRP A 63 3.90 3.21 1.92
CA TRP A 63 3.75 1.82 1.53
C TRP A 63 2.78 1.72 0.36
N CYS A 64 3.23 1.16 -0.74
CA CYS A 64 2.35 0.62 -1.76
C CYS A 64 1.83 -0.74 -1.29
N PHE A 65 0.60 -1.07 -1.65
CA PHE A 65 0.03 -2.37 -1.34
C PHE A 65 -0.83 -2.90 -2.50
N ALA A 66 -0.91 -4.21 -2.57
CA ALA A 66 -1.91 -4.93 -3.33
C ALA A 66 -2.51 -6.05 -2.46
N LEU A 67 -3.84 -6.13 -2.43
CA LEU A 67 -4.60 -7.10 -1.65
C LEU A 67 -5.33 -8.04 -2.62
N GLY A 68 -5.16 -9.34 -2.44
CA GLY A 68 -6.00 -10.32 -3.11
C GLY A 68 -7.47 -10.22 -2.68
N ALA A 69 -8.34 -10.80 -3.50
CA ALA A 69 -9.77 -10.89 -3.22
C ALA A 69 -10.03 -11.55 -1.85
N GLY A 70 -11.12 -11.14 -1.20
CA GLY A 70 -11.56 -11.67 0.10
C GLY A 70 -10.94 -11.01 1.33
N ILE A 71 -9.93 -10.15 1.18
CA ILE A 71 -9.32 -9.43 2.31
C ILE A 71 -10.17 -8.23 2.73
N CYS A 72 -10.60 -7.42 1.77
CA CYS A 72 -11.37 -6.18 1.97
C CYS A 72 -12.62 -6.19 1.09
N GLY A 73 -13.44 -7.23 1.25
CA GLY A 73 -14.56 -7.54 0.38
C GLY A 73 -14.18 -8.50 -0.75
N GLU A 74 -15.07 -8.64 -1.74
CA GLU A 74 -14.92 -9.61 -2.83
C GLU A 74 -13.86 -9.20 -3.88
N SER A 75 -13.62 -7.89 -4.04
CA SER A 75 -12.63 -7.37 -4.98
C SER A 75 -11.20 -7.50 -4.45
N ALA A 76 -10.25 -7.61 -5.38
CA ALA A 76 -8.87 -7.27 -5.11
C ALA A 76 -8.72 -5.73 -5.01
N TRP A 77 -7.67 -5.27 -4.34
CA TRP A 77 -7.44 -3.84 -4.11
C TRP A 77 -5.98 -3.48 -4.35
N ALA A 78 -5.75 -2.29 -4.89
CA ALA A 78 -4.45 -1.66 -5.01
C ALA A 78 -4.48 -0.31 -4.33
N GLY A 79 -3.35 0.13 -3.75
CA GLY A 79 -3.32 1.41 -3.07
C GLY A 79 -1.99 1.79 -2.46
N VAL A 80 -2.02 2.94 -1.81
CA VAL A 80 -0.91 3.43 -0.99
C VAL A 80 -1.41 3.84 0.38
N VAL A 81 -0.58 3.65 1.39
CA VAL A 81 -0.81 4.14 2.76
C VAL A 81 0.42 4.85 3.27
N MET A 82 0.22 5.93 4.01
CA MET A 82 1.30 6.70 4.63
C MET A 82 0.88 7.23 6.01
N PRO A 83 1.84 7.69 6.84
CA PRO A 83 1.52 8.42 8.06
C PRO A 83 0.63 9.63 7.78
N GLY A 84 -0.40 9.81 8.61
CA GLY A 84 -1.36 10.90 8.51
C GLY A 84 -1.63 11.53 9.88
N VAL A 85 -2.16 12.75 9.85
CA VAL A 85 -2.48 13.53 11.06
C VAL A 85 -3.62 14.48 10.75
N ASP A 86 -4.56 14.63 11.68
CA ASP A 86 -5.66 15.59 11.54
C ASP A 86 -5.30 17.00 12.00
N ARG A 87 -6.23 17.94 11.79
CA ARG A 87 -6.08 19.36 12.15
C ARG A 87 -5.81 19.61 13.63
N VAL A 88 -6.17 18.68 14.50
CA VAL A 88 -5.99 18.81 15.96
C VAL A 88 -4.82 17.96 16.48
N GLY A 89 -4.03 17.36 15.59
CA GLY A 89 -2.81 16.64 15.93
C GLY A 89 -2.99 15.17 16.31
N ARG A 90 -4.14 14.54 16.02
CA ARG A 90 -4.32 13.10 16.25
C ARG A 90 -3.83 12.32 15.04
N TYR A 91 -2.92 11.39 15.29
CA TYR A 91 -2.26 10.60 14.25
C TYR A 91 -3.12 9.41 13.81
N PHE A 92 -3.26 9.22 12.51
CA PHE A 92 -3.88 8.03 11.90
C PHE A 92 -3.49 7.98 10.42
N PRO A 93 -3.16 6.79 9.86
CA PRO A 93 -2.70 6.69 8.48
C PRO A 93 -3.69 7.25 7.45
N PHE A 94 -3.16 7.77 6.34
CA PHE A 94 -3.95 8.16 5.18
C PHE A 94 -3.76 7.13 4.06
N THR A 95 -4.85 6.72 3.43
CA THR A 95 -4.89 5.68 2.41
C THR A 95 -5.57 6.19 1.14
N ILE A 96 -4.98 5.88 -0.02
CA ILE A 96 -5.64 5.93 -1.33
C ILE A 96 -5.79 4.48 -1.81
N ALA A 97 -6.97 4.09 -2.28
CA ALA A 97 -7.21 2.72 -2.75
C ALA A 97 -8.18 2.68 -3.93
N ALA A 98 -8.02 1.69 -4.79
CA ALA A 98 -8.91 1.42 -5.91
C ALA A 98 -9.11 -0.10 -6.10
N PRO A 99 -10.32 -0.53 -6.50
CA PRO A 99 -10.61 -1.93 -6.73
C PRO A 99 -9.97 -2.42 -8.03
N VAL A 100 -9.36 -3.60 -7.99
CA VAL A 100 -8.79 -4.28 -9.15
C VAL A 100 -9.76 -5.36 -9.61
N ALA A 101 -10.09 -5.41 -10.90
CA ALA A 101 -11.00 -6.41 -11.45
C ALA A 101 -10.46 -7.84 -11.24
N CYS A 102 -11.34 -8.75 -10.79
CA CYS A 102 -10.98 -10.06 -10.21
C CYS A 102 -10.33 -11.07 -11.19
N GLY A 103 -10.21 -10.75 -12.49
CA GLY A 103 -9.53 -11.59 -13.48
C GLY A 103 -8.15 -11.08 -13.91
N ASP A 104 -7.87 -9.79 -13.70
CA ASP A 104 -6.79 -9.09 -14.41
C ASP A 104 -5.71 -8.61 -13.46
N ALA A 105 -5.76 -8.97 -12.17
CA ALA A 105 -4.93 -8.32 -11.16
C ALA A 105 -3.42 -8.53 -11.38
N ALA A 106 -2.99 -9.72 -11.78
CA ALA A 106 -1.59 -10.00 -12.11
C ALA A 106 -1.15 -9.28 -13.41
N GLU A 107 -2.03 -9.27 -14.42
CA GLU A 107 -1.79 -8.58 -15.68
C GLU A 107 -1.69 -7.07 -15.49
N TRP A 108 -2.63 -6.49 -14.74
CA TRP A 108 -2.63 -5.08 -14.36
C TRP A 108 -1.35 -4.71 -13.61
N LEU A 109 -0.98 -5.49 -12.59
CA LEU A 109 0.25 -5.25 -11.81
C LEU A 109 1.50 -5.31 -12.67
N SER A 110 1.53 -6.08 -13.75
CA SER A 110 2.70 -6.12 -14.64
C SER A 110 3.06 -4.75 -15.24
N GLY A 111 2.07 -3.87 -15.41
CA GLY A 111 2.22 -2.50 -15.95
C GLY A 111 1.85 -1.38 -14.98
N ALA A 112 1.70 -1.66 -13.68
CA ALA A 112 1.12 -0.72 -12.73
C ALA A 112 2.09 0.35 -12.16
N GLN A 113 3.38 0.34 -12.53
CA GLN A 113 4.40 1.25 -11.97
C GLN A 113 3.96 2.72 -11.98
N SER A 114 3.50 3.22 -13.13
CA SER A 114 3.09 4.63 -13.27
C SER A 114 1.88 4.98 -12.40
N TRP A 115 0.98 4.02 -12.17
CA TRP A 115 -0.15 4.21 -11.28
C TRP A 115 0.29 4.35 -9.83
N TYR A 116 1.20 3.49 -9.35
CA TYR A 116 1.71 3.58 -7.97
C TYR A 116 2.56 4.83 -7.74
N ASP A 117 3.31 5.28 -8.75
CA ASP A 117 4.04 6.56 -8.69
C ASP A 117 3.07 7.73 -8.49
N GLU A 118 2.01 7.76 -9.29
CA GLU A 118 1.00 8.81 -9.24
C GLU A 118 0.18 8.75 -7.94
N ALA A 119 -0.19 7.55 -7.47
CA ALA A 119 -0.86 7.36 -6.18
C ALA A 119 0.03 7.86 -5.02
N THR A 120 1.32 7.51 -5.03
CA THR A 120 2.30 7.96 -4.03
C THR A 120 2.45 9.48 -4.05
N ARG A 121 2.62 10.07 -5.24
CA ARG A 121 2.70 11.53 -5.42
C ARG A 121 1.46 12.24 -4.87
N ARG A 122 0.28 11.69 -5.15
CA ARG A 122 -1.01 12.23 -4.65
C ARG A 122 -1.12 12.10 -3.13
N ALA A 123 -0.77 10.95 -2.55
CA ALA A 123 -0.78 10.79 -1.09
C ALA A 123 0.14 11.81 -0.42
N LEU A 124 1.36 11.99 -0.94
CA LEU A 124 2.32 12.98 -0.43
C LEU A 124 1.81 14.42 -0.60
N SER A 125 1.02 14.72 -1.63
CA SER A 125 0.45 16.06 -1.84
C SER A 125 -0.48 16.51 -0.69
N THR A 126 -1.02 15.58 0.09
CA THR A 126 -1.83 15.89 1.28
C THR A 126 -1.03 16.57 2.41
N LEU A 127 0.30 16.54 2.31
CA LEU A 127 1.22 17.18 3.25
C LEU A 127 1.51 18.64 2.90
N ALA A 128 1.16 19.11 1.70
CA ALA A 128 1.44 20.48 1.27
C ALA A 128 0.65 21.52 2.10
N ASP A 129 1.25 22.68 2.32
CA ASP A 129 0.63 23.76 3.11
C ASP A 129 -0.64 24.32 2.44
N ASP A 130 -0.72 24.24 1.11
CA ASP A 130 -1.84 24.69 0.28
C ASP A 130 -2.83 23.57 -0.07
N PHE A 131 -2.77 22.42 0.61
CA PHE A 131 -3.67 21.30 0.39
C PHE A 131 -5.14 21.68 0.61
N VAL A 132 -6.00 21.34 -0.35
CA VAL A 132 -7.46 21.52 -0.29
C VAL A 132 -8.14 20.20 -0.62
N LEU A 133 -8.92 19.67 0.32
CA LEU A 133 -9.52 18.33 0.21
C LEU A 133 -10.45 18.20 -1.00
N GLU A 134 -11.26 19.22 -1.27
CA GLU A 134 -12.23 19.22 -2.36
C GLU A 134 -11.55 19.21 -3.73
N ARG A 135 -10.42 19.93 -3.86
CA ARG A 135 -9.60 19.90 -5.08
C ARG A 135 -8.97 18.53 -5.26
N PHE A 136 -8.37 18.00 -4.20
CA PHE A 136 -7.79 16.66 -4.20
C PHE A 136 -8.81 15.59 -4.57
N ASP A 137 -10.02 15.68 -4.01
CA ASP A 137 -11.14 14.78 -4.28
C ASP A 137 -11.52 14.80 -5.76
N ALA A 138 -11.71 16.00 -6.34
CA ALA A 138 -12.03 16.17 -7.75
C ALA A 138 -10.90 15.70 -8.68
N GLU A 139 -9.63 15.96 -8.33
CA GLU A 139 -8.47 15.49 -9.10
C GLU A 139 -8.35 13.96 -9.06
N LEU A 140 -8.72 13.32 -7.95
CA LEU A 140 -8.68 11.87 -7.81
C LEU A 140 -9.83 11.20 -8.57
N ASP A 141 -11.01 11.80 -8.57
CA ASP A 141 -12.15 11.36 -9.38
C ASP A 141 -11.83 11.45 -10.88
N ALA A 142 -11.27 12.59 -11.31
CA ALA A 142 -10.87 12.81 -12.70
C ALA A 142 -9.71 11.90 -13.18
N TRP A 143 -8.94 11.31 -12.25
CA TRP A 143 -7.91 10.33 -12.59
C TRP A 143 -8.52 9.04 -13.16
N GLY A 144 -9.76 8.71 -12.76
CA GLY A 144 -10.53 7.61 -13.31
C GLY A 144 -10.12 6.22 -12.81
N ALA A 145 -10.90 5.22 -13.19
CA ALA A 145 -10.73 3.86 -12.73
C ALA A 145 -9.39 3.24 -13.17
N LEU A 146 -9.01 2.18 -12.45
CA LEU A 146 -7.88 1.33 -12.81
C LEU A 146 -8.11 0.66 -14.16
N THR A 147 -7.32 1.04 -15.17
CA THR A 147 -7.36 0.42 -16.49
C THR A 147 -6.17 -0.51 -16.70
N VAL A 148 -6.44 -1.72 -17.17
CA VAL A 148 -5.40 -2.57 -17.77
C VAL A 148 -5.02 -1.94 -19.11
N ALA A 149 -3.78 -1.48 -19.25
CA ALA A 149 -3.30 -1.01 -20.55
C ALA A 149 -3.18 -2.23 -21.48
N SER A 150 -4.10 -2.37 -22.43
CA SER A 150 -4.08 -3.43 -23.44
C SER A 150 -3.04 -3.12 -24.51
N THR A 151 -1.74 -3.17 -24.17
CA THR A 151 -0.63 -3.29 -25.13
C THR A 151 0.63 -3.76 -24.40
N ALA A 152 0.81 -5.09 -24.26
CA ALA A 152 2.15 -5.67 -24.20
C ALA A 152 2.82 -5.42 -25.56
N THR A 153 3.95 -4.71 -25.65
CA THR A 153 5.25 -5.38 -25.80
C THR A 153 6.42 -4.59 -25.18
N ASP A 154 6.19 -3.37 -24.68
CA ASP A 154 7.26 -2.43 -24.27
C ASP A 154 6.96 -1.66 -22.97
N ALA A 155 6.07 -2.19 -22.11
CA ALA A 155 5.86 -1.59 -20.80
C ALA A 155 7.21 -1.57 -20.06
N PRO A 156 7.69 -0.40 -19.59
CA PRO A 156 8.94 -0.38 -18.85
C PRO A 156 8.76 -1.28 -17.63
N ALA A 157 9.72 -2.20 -17.47
CA ALA A 157 9.77 -3.05 -16.29
C ALA A 157 9.65 -2.17 -15.04
N TRP A 158 9.03 -2.72 -14.00
CA TRP A 158 9.08 -2.12 -12.67
C TRP A 158 10.51 -1.63 -12.37
N ARG A 159 10.62 -0.38 -11.90
CA ARG A 159 11.93 0.18 -11.50
C ARG A 159 12.51 -0.63 -10.35
N LEU A 160 11.65 -1.02 -9.42
CA LEU A 160 12.01 -1.91 -8.32
C LEU A 160 12.37 -3.30 -8.83
N CYS A 161 13.57 -3.75 -8.46
CA CYS A 161 14.08 -5.08 -8.75
C CYS A 161 14.43 -5.80 -7.44
N PRO A 162 14.09 -7.10 -7.30
CA PRO A 162 14.56 -7.91 -6.19
C PRO A 162 16.09 -7.94 -6.19
N MET A 163 16.70 -7.70 -5.03
CA MET A 163 18.11 -7.96 -4.85
C MET A 163 18.29 -9.48 -4.76
N GLU A 164 19.23 -10.03 -5.54
CA GLU A 164 19.67 -11.41 -5.32
C GLU A 164 20.23 -11.50 -3.89
N GLN A 165 19.63 -12.36 -3.08
CA GLN A 165 20.18 -12.65 -1.76
C GLN A 165 21.53 -13.32 -1.96
N ALA A 166 22.60 -12.70 -1.44
CA ALA A 166 23.90 -13.37 -1.34
C ALA A 166 23.69 -14.63 -0.48
N GLN A 167 23.75 -15.80 -1.11
CA GLN A 167 23.47 -17.08 -0.47
C GLN A 167 24.42 -17.31 0.70
N ALA A 168 23.87 -17.53 1.90
CA ALA A 168 24.57 -18.25 2.97
C ALA A 168 24.23 -19.74 2.80
N ASP A 169 25.25 -20.51 2.42
CA ASP A 169 25.36 -21.99 2.36
C ASP A 169 24.29 -22.82 1.61
N ASP A 170 24.77 -23.54 0.58
CA ASP A 170 24.32 -24.83 0.07
C ASP A 170 22.82 -25.09 -0.12
N MET A 171 22.18 -24.30 -0.98
CA MET A 171 21.06 -24.78 -1.79
C MET A 171 21.07 -24.05 -3.13
N GLN A 172 20.96 -24.79 -4.23
CA GLN A 172 20.93 -24.25 -5.60
C GLN A 172 20.02 -23.02 -5.69
N PRO A 173 20.47 -21.90 -6.28
CA PRO A 173 19.62 -20.74 -6.47
C PRO A 173 18.47 -21.14 -7.39
N VAL A 174 17.26 -21.23 -6.84
CA VAL A 174 16.06 -21.14 -7.66
C VAL A 174 16.08 -19.72 -8.21
N ALA A 175 16.56 -19.57 -9.43
CA ALA A 175 16.47 -18.32 -10.15
C ALA A 175 15.02 -17.83 -10.04
N THR A 176 14.80 -16.66 -9.44
CA THR A 176 13.54 -15.94 -9.54
C THR A 176 13.38 -15.47 -10.98
N GLN A 177 13.08 -16.41 -11.87
CA GLN A 177 12.67 -16.17 -13.24
C GLN A 177 11.30 -15.48 -13.17
N GLY A 178 11.28 -14.15 -13.17
CA GLY A 178 10.01 -13.41 -13.14
C GLY A 178 10.08 -11.91 -12.82
N GLY A 179 11.20 -11.38 -12.31
CA GLY A 179 11.27 -9.96 -11.94
C GLY A 179 10.28 -9.57 -10.82
N PHE A 180 10.16 -8.27 -10.54
CA PHE A 180 9.30 -7.79 -9.44
C PHE A 180 7.80 -8.01 -9.68
N SER A 181 7.33 -7.87 -10.93
CA SER A 181 5.94 -8.13 -11.29
C SER A 181 5.49 -9.56 -11.00
N ALA A 182 6.35 -10.56 -11.23
CA ALA A 182 6.01 -11.94 -10.89
C ALA A 182 5.90 -12.16 -9.37
N LEU A 183 6.74 -11.51 -8.56
CA LEU A 183 6.60 -11.58 -7.09
C LEU A 183 5.30 -10.94 -6.62
N LEU A 184 4.92 -9.81 -7.22
CA LEU A 184 3.64 -9.17 -6.91
C LEU A 184 2.45 -10.07 -7.28
N ALA A 185 2.51 -10.77 -8.41
CA ALA A 185 1.45 -11.69 -8.83
C ALA A 185 1.20 -12.82 -7.80
N VAL A 186 2.25 -13.36 -7.18
CA VAL A 186 2.12 -14.32 -6.07
C VAL A 186 1.52 -13.67 -4.82
N GLY A 187 1.90 -12.43 -4.54
CA GLY A 187 1.46 -11.69 -3.36
C GLY A 187 -0.01 -11.26 -3.37
N ILE A 188 -0.71 -11.39 -4.49
CA ILE A 188 -2.13 -11.01 -4.63
C ILE A 188 -3.09 -12.18 -4.87
N GLU A 189 -2.63 -13.41 -4.66
CA GLU A 189 -3.55 -14.57 -4.59
C GLU A 189 -4.66 -14.31 -3.57
N THR A 190 -5.83 -14.93 -3.76
CA THR A 190 -6.98 -14.78 -2.87
C THR A 190 -6.60 -14.96 -1.39
N GLY A 191 -6.85 -13.95 -0.56
CA GLY A 191 -6.49 -13.94 0.85
C GLY A 191 -5.02 -13.64 1.18
N SER A 192 -4.20 -13.27 0.19
CA SER A 192 -2.80 -12.81 0.36
C SER A 192 -2.68 -11.31 0.09
N SER A 193 -1.68 -10.67 0.71
CA SER A 193 -1.33 -9.27 0.49
C SER A 193 0.17 -9.10 0.25
N ALA A 194 0.49 -8.12 -0.59
CA ALA A 194 1.82 -7.66 -0.92
C ALA A 194 1.96 -6.18 -0.54
N TRP A 195 3.07 -5.83 0.09
CA TRP A 195 3.37 -4.47 0.56
C TRP A 195 4.79 -4.11 0.18
N TRP A 196 5.01 -2.98 -0.48
CA TRP A 196 6.36 -2.57 -0.84
C TRP A 196 6.58 -1.08 -0.68
N THR A 197 7.85 -0.71 -0.57
CA THR A 197 8.26 0.67 -0.38
C THR A 197 9.64 0.92 -0.99
N GLN A 198 9.90 2.17 -1.37
CA GLN A 198 11.26 2.67 -1.63
C GLN A 198 12.05 2.91 -0.34
N GLY A 199 11.37 2.87 0.81
CA GLY A 199 11.97 2.97 2.12
C GLY A 199 12.02 4.38 2.72
N SER A 200 12.67 4.45 3.86
CA SER A 200 12.92 5.58 4.76
C SER A 200 14.23 5.30 5.49
N SER A 201 14.59 6.14 6.47
CA SER A 201 15.77 5.90 7.31
C SER A 201 15.68 4.64 8.19
N ALA A 202 14.47 4.23 8.60
CA ALA A 202 14.25 3.10 9.51
C ALA A 202 13.75 1.84 8.79
N VAL A 203 13.20 2.01 7.58
CA VAL A 203 12.65 0.92 6.77
C VAL A 203 13.31 1.00 5.39
N PRO A 204 14.15 0.04 5.01
CA PRO A 204 14.75 0.01 3.67
C PRO A 204 13.77 -0.44 2.60
N ALA A 205 14.15 -0.20 1.33
CA ALA A 205 13.39 -0.66 0.17
C ALA A 205 13.17 -2.18 0.22
N SER A 206 11.91 -2.59 0.28
CA SER A 206 11.54 -3.99 0.52
C SER A 206 10.15 -4.30 0.00
N LEU A 207 9.91 -5.58 -0.26
CA LEU A 207 8.62 -6.22 -0.50
C LEU A 207 8.34 -7.19 0.65
N LEU A 208 7.16 -7.06 1.23
CA LEU A 208 6.64 -7.87 2.32
C LEU A 208 5.39 -8.59 1.84
N CYS A 209 5.34 -9.91 2.03
CA CYS A 209 4.20 -10.74 1.62
C CYS A 209 3.63 -11.51 2.81
N GLY A 210 2.31 -11.67 2.85
CA GLY A 210 1.65 -12.45 3.90
C GLY A 210 0.16 -12.68 3.65
N ARG A 211 -0.49 -13.45 4.53
CA ARG A 211 -1.94 -13.68 4.46
C ARG A 211 -2.72 -12.56 5.15
N GLY A 212 -3.83 -12.17 4.55
CA GLY A 212 -4.73 -11.14 5.08
C GLY A 212 -4.05 -9.78 5.25
N LEU A 213 -4.67 -8.92 6.07
CA LEU A 213 -4.08 -7.66 6.51
C LEU A 213 -2.99 -7.89 7.58
N PRO A 214 -2.06 -6.93 7.77
CA PRO A 214 -1.09 -6.97 8.84
C PRO A 214 -1.77 -7.07 10.22
N ASP A 215 -1.31 -8.00 11.03
CA ASP A 215 -1.58 -8.01 12.47
C ASP A 215 -0.65 -7.00 13.20
N GLY A 216 -0.68 -6.98 14.54
CA GLY A 216 0.10 -6.02 15.32
C GLY A 216 1.61 -6.05 15.03
N GLU A 217 2.21 -7.24 14.99
CA GLU A 217 3.66 -7.38 14.75
C GLU A 217 4.04 -7.05 13.30
N ARG A 218 3.22 -7.47 12.34
CA ARG A 218 3.42 -7.09 10.94
C ARG A 218 3.21 -5.60 10.71
N PHE A 219 2.26 -4.96 11.41
CA PHE A 219 2.08 -3.51 11.35
C PHE A 219 3.29 -2.75 11.89
N VAL A 220 3.89 -3.21 12.99
CA VAL A 220 5.16 -2.67 13.52
C VAL A 220 6.27 -2.76 12.46
N GLY A 221 6.34 -3.86 11.71
CA GLY A 221 7.29 -4.04 10.61
C GLY A 221 7.11 -3.04 9.46
N LEU A 222 5.94 -2.40 9.33
CA LEU A 222 5.75 -1.29 8.38
C LEU A 222 6.39 0.02 8.86
N LEU A 223 6.73 0.13 10.14
CA LEU A 223 7.28 1.36 10.73
C LEU A 223 8.78 1.24 11.05
N ASP A 224 9.26 0.05 11.37
CA ASP A 224 10.66 -0.24 11.71
C ASP A 224 11.01 -1.68 11.31
N GLU A 225 12.01 -1.84 10.41
CA GLU A 225 12.41 -3.16 9.94
C GLU A 225 13.00 -4.04 11.04
N ALA A 226 13.72 -3.45 12.01
CA ALA A 226 14.43 -4.20 13.04
C ALA A 226 13.48 -5.04 13.92
N ARG A 227 12.17 -4.79 13.79
CA ARG A 227 11.11 -5.38 14.62
C ARG A 227 9.99 -5.98 13.77
N SER A 228 10.32 -6.48 12.59
CA SER A 228 9.37 -7.01 11.62
C SER A 228 8.79 -8.37 12.02
N GLY A 229 7.45 -8.47 12.05
CA GLY A 229 6.72 -9.74 12.12
C GLY A 229 6.53 -10.45 10.77
N TRP A 230 7.16 -9.95 9.69
CA TRP A 230 6.99 -10.50 8.35
C TRP A 230 7.94 -11.68 8.09
N GLN A 231 7.39 -12.81 7.65
CA GLN A 231 8.15 -14.02 7.33
C GLN A 231 8.74 -14.00 5.92
N SER A 232 8.07 -13.31 4.98
CA SER A 232 8.53 -13.16 3.60
C SER A 232 8.93 -11.70 3.38
N VAL A 233 10.23 -11.46 3.32
CA VAL A 233 10.85 -10.14 3.10
C VAL A 233 11.84 -10.25 1.94
N VAL A 234 11.62 -9.46 0.90
CA VAL A 234 12.50 -9.37 -0.27
C VAL A 234 13.08 -7.97 -0.33
N ARG A 235 14.41 -7.84 -0.39
CA ARG A 235 15.07 -6.54 -0.54
C ARG A 235 14.93 -6.04 -1.95
N LEU A 236 14.70 -4.74 -2.11
CA LEU A 236 14.53 -4.10 -3.41
C LEU A 236 15.63 -3.08 -3.67
N ARG A 237 15.94 -2.88 -4.94
CA ARG A 237 16.72 -1.76 -5.47
C ARG A 237 15.97 -1.12 -6.63
N GLU A 238 16.20 0.16 -6.89
CA GLU A 238 15.82 0.79 -8.16
C GLU A 238 16.84 0.53 -9.28
#